data_AF-A0A5P9I474-F1
#
_entry.id   AF-A0A5P9I474-F1
#
_cell.length_a   1.000
_cell.length_b   1.000
_cell.length_c   1.000
_cell.angle_alpha   90.00
_cell.angle_beta   90.00
_cell.angle_gamma   90.00
#
_symmetry.space_group_name_H-M   'P 1'
#
loop_
_entity.id
_entity.type
_entity.pdbx_description
1 polymer ?
#
loop_
_entity_poly.entity_id
_entity_poly.type
_entity_poly.pdbx_seq_one_letter_code
_entity_poly.pdbx_strand_id
1 'polypeptide(L)'
;MVGGHTHAKVVPENLADAKPVGCLMRFPVFLTLAASLVATPVLAQDGVDPIDVIGELSRRTVRQLAHDPREFAEHAIRQVFQVAADGRLTAAALGTTEGLNRARARARILGDFLELDLDGDLQIDAAEIARIEAHGNATARQTVVSARVTLDADGDGTLSTAEIVSAVSEKMESYRPHDTALRDILLFDMDGDGSVTPDEIGVAVRLLAQSPALARAARLPQAGAGKAMGACNMPTPSEAAEVVFVSGYAGDAVSNIALSGFDRVTTSAELEIEAGEGPVYVVATAWTPVIWEVTGAVDRVEAFVGNVHQSRAGVVGLNKQRVHLVTTKGCLPDYLKAADNAAQLGAQKLLERRLGRDVERVVSFYDMGRVAVPSGDHHLSPIPDPPEDGIYAQSGIYYRMTETGPEEIRGGPDDPTTALRARVRGELNRLYPGGVVAFAEGDVVTLGQARSYDVLPHGAGILQLIEAGALRGTKDRRILIAEPIARFPAGMSGSFRTTFLLGEGVPLPAGNPQQSEVWDAVTGRCILGALCPQ
;
A
#
# COMPACT_ATOMS: atom_id res chain seq x y z
N MET A 1 -54.03 6.10 -35.34
CA MET A 1 -54.25 6.11 -36.80
C MET A 1 -52.95 5.67 -37.45
N VAL A 2 -53.03 4.63 -38.29
CA VAL A 2 -52.05 4.18 -39.30
C VAL A 2 -50.66 3.77 -38.74
N GLY A 3 -50.13 2.57 -38.92
CA GLY A 3 -50.41 1.49 -39.87
C GLY A 3 -49.13 1.16 -40.66
N GLY A 4 -48.77 -0.13 -40.73
CA GLY A 4 -47.98 -0.70 -41.84
C GLY A 4 -46.53 -1.10 -41.50
N HIS A 5 -46.23 -2.40 -41.43
CA HIS A 5 -45.68 -3.23 -42.55
C HIS A 5 -44.14 -3.30 -42.46
N THR A 6 -43.43 -4.43 -42.54
CA THR A 6 -43.75 -5.77 -43.06
C THR A 6 -42.66 -6.76 -42.64
N HIS A 7 -43.06 -7.93 -42.14
CA HIS A 7 -42.30 -9.18 -42.23
C HIS A 7 -42.49 -9.78 -43.64
N ALA A 8 -41.48 -10.49 -44.15
CA ALA A 8 -41.57 -11.89 -44.63
C ALA A 8 -40.59 -12.20 -45.78
N LYS A 9 -39.83 -13.29 -45.63
CA LYS A 9 -39.85 -14.52 -46.47
C LYS A 9 -38.53 -15.29 -46.31
N VAL A 10 -38.41 -16.60 -46.43
CA VAL A 10 -39.26 -17.82 -46.34
C VAL A 10 -38.24 -18.97 -46.57
N VAL A 11 -38.29 -20.00 -45.70
CA VAL A 11 -38.18 -21.48 -45.85
C VAL A 11 -37.87 -22.05 -47.28
N PRO A 12 -37.44 -23.32 -47.50
CA PRO A 12 -37.44 -24.47 -46.57
C PRO A 12 -36.35 -25.56 -46.72
N GLU A 13 -36.33 -26.51 -45.79
CA GLU A 13 -35.94 -27.90 -46.10
C GLU A 13 -36.78 -28.92 -45.30
N ASN A 14 -37.21 -29.95 -46.03
CA ASN A 14 -38.02 -31.14 -45.74
C ASN A 14 -37.22 -32.28 -46.44
N LEU A 15 -37.21 -33.57 -46.12
CA LEU A 15 -38.11 -34.49 -45.41
C LEU A 15 -37.44 -35.89 -45.38
N ALA A 16 -37.93 -36.75 -44.47
CA ALA A 16 -38.11 -38.22 -44.61
C ALA A 16 -36.93 -39.18 -44.36
N ASP A 17 -37.09 -40.37 -43.77
CA ASP A 17 -38.09 -40.97 -42.86
C ASP A 17 -37.62 -42.40 -42.48
N ALA A 18 -38.32 -42.99 -41.50
CA ALA A 18 -38.51 -44.44 -41.23
C ALA A 18 -37.69 -45.16 -40.12
N LYS A 19 -38.37 -46.15 -39.53
CA LYS A 19 -38.50 -46.65 -38.13
C LYS A 19 -38.79 -48.20 -38.24
N PRO A 20 -39.29 -48.99 -37.24
CA PRO A 20 -39.19 -49.07 -35.76
C PRO A 20 -39.17 -50.53 -35.13
N VAL A 21 -39.37 -50.60 -33.78
CA VAL A 21 -39.94 -51.68 -32.89
C VAL A 21 -39.01 -52.84 -32.45
N GLY A 22 -38.93 -53.37 -31.21
CA GLY A 22 -39.54 -53.10 -29.89
C GLY A 22 -39.33 -54.29 -28.89
N CYS A 23 -39.23 -53.98 -27.58
CA CYS A 23 -39.62 -54.72 -26.35
C CYS A 23 -39.59 -56.28 -26.20
N LEU A 24 -38.91 -56.83 -25.16
CA LEU A 24 -39.46 -57.52 -23.93
C LEU A 24 -38.58 -58.64 -23.28
N MET A 25 -38.53 -58.59 -21.93
CA MET A 25 -38.38 -59.65 -20.88
C MET A 25 -37.02 -60.32 -20.49
N ARG A 26 -36.58 -60.02 -19.23
CA ARG A 26 -36.23 -60.87 -18.05
C ARG A 26 -36.08 -62.40 -18.28
N PHE A 27 -35.16 -63.19 -17.69
CA PHE A 27 -34.61 -63.29 -16.31
C PHE A 27 -33.48 -64.41 -16.26
N PRO A 28 -32.91 -64.85 -15.11
CA PRO A 28 -31.45 -64.86 -14.81
C PRO A 28 -30.80 -66.26 -14.71
N VAL A 29 -29.45 -66.35 -14.65
CA VAL A 29 -28.75 -67.50 -14.01
C VAL A 29 -27.40 -67.06 -13.41
N PHE A 30 -27.23 -67.35 -12.12
CA PHE A 30 -25.98 -67.44 -11.34
C PHE A 30 -25.03 -68.50 -11.92
N LEU A 31 -23.71 -68.29 -11.95
CA LEU A 31 -22.76 -69.23 -11.31
C LEU A 31 -21.30 -68.72 -11.31
N THR A 32 -20.69 -68.99 -10.16
CA THR A 32 -19.29 -68.91 -9.71
C THR A 32 -18.24 -69.65 -10.56
N LEU A 33 -17.00 -69.13 -10.61
CA LEU A 33 -15.71 -69.80 -10.32
C LEU A 33 -14.55 -68.80 -10.54
N ALA A 34 -13.86 -68.33 -9.49
CA ALA A 34 -12.64 -68.90 -8.90
C ALA A 34 -11.37 -68.77 -9.78
N ALA A 35 -10.57 -67.75 -9.43
CA ALA A 35 -9.11 -67.69 -9.32
C ALA A 35 -8.19 -68.38 -10.35
N SER A 36 -7.30 -67.60 -10.97
CA SER A 36 -5.84 -67.80 -10.82
C SER A 36 -5.05 -66.56 -11.28
N LEU A 37 -4.17 -66.11 -10.38
CA LEU A 37 -3.13 -65.11 -10.60
C LEU A 37 -2.19 -65.52 -11.75
N VAL A 38 -1.87 -64.57 -12.63
CA VAL A 38 -0.53 -64.45 -13.20
C VAL A 38 -0.14 -62.97 -13.07
N ALA A 39 0.67 -62.69 -12.07
CA ALA A 39 1.35 -61.41 -11.94
C ALA A 39 2.41 -61.33 -13.05
N THR A 40 2.30 -60.33 -13.91
CA THR A 40 3.43 -59.83 -14.71
C THR A 40 3.79 -58.45 -14.16
N PRO A 41 5.10 -58.14 -14.03
CA PRO A 41 5.54 -56.94 -13.37
C PRO A 41 5.15 -55.72 -14.20
N VAL A 42 4.48 -54.79 -13.53
CA VAL A 42 4.19 -53.44 -13.99
C VAL A 42 5.48 -52.79 -14.50
N LEU A 43 5.36 -52.16 -15.65
CA LEU A 43 6.35 -51.25 -16.21
C LEU A 43 6.71 -50.18 -15.17
N ALA A 44 7.92 -50.29 -14.62
CA ALA A 44 8.63 -49.14 -14.10
C ALA A 44 9.08 -48.31 -15.31
N GLN A 45 8.24 -47.35 -15.71
CA GLN A 45 8.63 -46.18 -16.47
C GLN A 45 8.61 -45.00 -15.50
N ASP A 46 9.53 -44.06 -15.69
CA ASP A 46 9.97 -43.01 -14.75
C ASP A 46 8.85 -42.09 -14.25
N GLY A 47 7.97 -42.62 -13.39
CA GLY A 47 6.95 -41.86 -12.68
C GLY A 47 7.58 -41.06 -11.56
N VAL A 48 7.24 -39.78 -11.48
CA VAL A 48 7.60 -38.89 -10.37
C VAL A 48 7.19 -39.58 -9.05
N ASP A 49 8.13 -39.79 -8.14
CA ASP A 49 7.81 -40.35 -6.82
C ASP A 49 6.82 -39.39 -6.13
N PRO A 50 5.61 -39.85 -5.73
CA PRO A 50 4.60 -39.00 -5.08
C PRO A 50 5.12 -38.26 -3.84
N ILE A 51 6.22 -38.72 -3.24
CA ILE A 51 6.86 -38.12 -2.08
C ILE A 51 7.66 -36.85 -2.45
N ASP A 52 8.17 -36.74 -3.67
CA ASP A 52 8.99 -35.60 -4.12
C ASP A 52 8.15 -34.36 -4.46
N VAL A 53 6.89 -34.55 -4.87
CA VAL A 53 5.97 -33.46 -5.24
C VAL A 53 5.62 -32.55 -4.03
N ILE A 54 5.66 -33.08 -2.80
CA ILE A 54 5.32 -32.32 -1.58
C ILE A 54 6.21 -31.08 -1.40
N GLY A 55 7.47 -31.14 -1.87
CA GLY A 55 8.41 -30.03 -1.80
C GLY A 55 8.08 -28.88 -2.77
N GLU A 56 7.35 -29.19 -3.85
CA GLU A 56 7.02 -28.26 -4.93
C GLU A 56 5.61 -27.66 -4.77
N LEU A 57 4.71 -28.33 -4.06
CA LEU A 57 3.37 -27.82 -3.77
C LEU A 57 3.40 -26.55 -2.90
N SER A 58 2.52 -25.59 -3.21
CA SER A 58 2.34 -24.43 -2.34
C SER A 58 1.85 -24.84 -0.93
N ARG A 59 2.25 -24.05 0.08
CA ARG A 59 1.81 -24.26 1.47
C ARG A 59 0.30 -24.16 1.67
N ARG A 60 -0.42 -23.48 0.76
CA ARG A 60 -1.89 -23.44 0.78
C ARG A 60 -2.43 -24.82 0.42
N THR A 61 -1.94 -25.37 -0.69
CA THR A 61 -2.30 -26.71 -1.18
C THR A 61 -1.92 -27.79 -0.18
N VAL A 62 -0.71 -27.76 0.38
CA VAL A 62 -0.27 -28.70 1.44
C VAL A 62 -1.21 -28.67 2.64
N ARG A 63 -1.66 -27.49 3.09
CA ARG A 63 -2.58 -27.36 4.24
C ARG A 63 -4.00 -27.82 3.92
N GLN A 64 -4.52 -27.45 2.74
CA GLN A 64 -5.86 -27.87 2.31
C GLN A 64 -5.92 -29.38 2.14
N LEU A 65 -4.92 -29.96 1.47
CA LEU A 65 -4.78 -31.39 1.26
C LEU A 65 -4.61 -32.16 2.58
N ALA A 66 -3.87 -31.63 3.55
CA ALA A 66 -3.71 -32.27 4.86
C ALA A 66 -4.92 -32.09 5.80
N HIS A 67 -5.74 -31.06 5.60
CA HIS A 67 -6.93 -30.82 6.41
C HIS A 67 -8.10 -31.70 5.98
N ASP A 68 -8.44 -31.65 4.70
CA ASP A 68 -9.48 -32.49 4.10
C ASP A 68 -9.06 -32.87 2.66
N PRO A 69 -8.42 -34.05 2.50
CA PRO A 69 -7.99 -34.51 1.18
C PRO A 69 -9.16 -34.68 0.20
N ARG A 70 -10.33 -35.06 0.70
CA ARG A 70 -11.50 -35.33 -0.14
C ARG A 70 -12.09 -34.02 -0.65
N GLU A 71 -12.30 -33.05 0.24
CA GLU A 71 -12.78 -31.72 -0.16
C GLU A 71 -11.80 -31.06 -1.14
N PHE A 72 -10.50 -31.20 -0.90
CA PHE A 72 -9.46 -30.71 -1.81
C PHE A 72 -9.58 -31.35 -3.20
N ALA A 73 -9.70 -32.68 -3.30
CA ALA A 73 -9.87 -33.35 -4.58
C ALA A 73 -11.14 -32.91 -5.32
N GLU A 74 -12.27 -32.81 -4.63
CA GLU A 74 -13.54 -32.34 -5.20
C GLU A 74 -13.44 -30.90 -5.72
N HIS A 75 -12.73 -30.03 -5.00
CA HIS A 75 -12.49 -28.65 -5.41
C HIS A 75 -11.54 -28.59 -6.63
N ALA A 76 -10.42 -29.32 -6.58
CA ALA A 76 -9.43 -29.37 -7.66
C ALA A 76 -10.06 -29.86 -8.98
N ILE A 77 -10.84 -30.94 -8.93
CA ILE A 77 -11.55 -31.48 -10.10
C ILE A 77 -12.52 -30.44 -10.67
N ARG A 78 -13.28 -29.75 -9.81
CA ARG A 78 -14.19 -28.68 -10.26
C ARG A 78 -13.44 -27.55 -10.96
N GLN A 79 -12.28 -27.15 -10.44
CA GLN A 79 -11.45 -26.12 -11.05
C GLN A 79 -10.86 -26.57 -12.38
N VAL A 80 -10.47 -27.84 -12.52
CA VAL A 80 -10.06 -28.40 -13.82
C VAL A 80 -11.17 -28.22 -14.85
N PHE A 81 -12.41 -28.60 -14.54
CA PHE A 81 -13.53 -28.43 -15.48
C PHE A 81 -13.90 -26.97 -15.78
N GLN A 82 -13.49 -26.02 -14.93
CA GLN A 82 -13.64 -24.58 -15.21
C GLN A 82 -12.59 -24.07 -16.21
N VAL A 83 -11.45 -24.73 -16.33
CA VAL A 83 -10.31 -24.35 -17.19
C VAL A 83 -10.26 -25.19 -18.47
N ALA A 84 -10.54 -26.48 -18.35
CA ALA A 84 -10.46 -27.49 -19.40
C ALA A 84 -11.77 -28.28 -19.45
N ALA A 85 -12.60 -27.98 -20.46
CA ALA A 85 -13.94 -28.56 -20.60
C ALA A 85 -13.92 -30.08 -20.87
N ASP A 86 -12.83 -30.60 -21.44
CA ASP A 86 -12.57 -32.03 -21.65
C ASP A 86 -12.05 -32.74 -20.39
N GLY A 87 -11.89 -32.00 -19.29
CA GLY A 87 -11.38 -32.52 -18.03
C GLY A 87 -9.87 -32.74 -18.00
N ARG A 88 -9.11 -32.24 -18.99
CA ARG A 88 -7.64 -32.42 -19.07
C ARG A 88 -6.93 -31.10 -18.86
N LEU A 89 -6.41 -30.86 -17.65
CA LEU A 89 -5.67 -29.63 -17.34
C LEU A 89 -4.26 -29.70 -17.92
N THR A 90 -3.93 -28.79 -18.84
CA THR A 90 -2.57 -28.64 -19.39
C THR A 90 -1.99 -27.28 -19.03
N ALA A 91 -0.67 -27.14 -19.05
CA ALA A 91 0.00 -25.84 -18.89
C ALA A 91 -0.47 -24.81 -19.93
N ALA A 92 -0.79 -25.26 -21.16
CA ALA A 92 -1.32 -24.41 -22.22
C ALA A 92 -2.75 -23.92 -21.93
N ALA A 93 -3.64 -24.79 -21.45
CA ALA A 93 -5.01 -24.42 -21.06
C ALA A 93 -5.00 -23.42 -19.88
N LEU A 94 -4.13 -23.66 -18.89
CA LEU A 94 -3.94 -22.74 -17.77
C LEU A 94 -3.38 -21.38 -18.23
N GLY A 95 -2.35 -21.38 -19.07
CA GLY A 95 -1.77 -20.16 -19.63
C GLY A 95 -2.77 -19.34 -20.45
N THR A 96 -3.67 -20.01 -21.18
CA THR A 96 -4.77 -19.39 -21.91
C THR A 96 -5.76 -18.72 -20.96
N THR A 97 -6.15 -19.41 -19.88
CA THR A 97 -7.06 -18.87 -18.87
C THR A 97 -6.45 -17.69 -18.11
N GLU A 98 -5.18 -17.77 -17.73
CA GLU A 98 -4.45 -16.64 -17.14
C GLU A 98 -4.40 -15.44 -18.11
N GLY A 99 -4.16 -15.69 -19.40
CA GLY A 99 -4.19 -14.68 -20.44
C GLY A 99 -5.56 -14.00 -20.58
N LEU A 100 -6.64 -14.77 -20.57
CA LEU A 100 -8.02 -14.27 -20.57
C LEU A 100 -8.34 -13.46 -19.31
N ASN A 101 -7.89 -13.90 -18.14
CA ASN A 101 -8.07 -13.17 -16.89
C ASN A 101 -7.29 -11.83 -16.90
N ARG A 102 -6.05 -11.81 -17.41
CA ARG A 102 -5.29 -10.57 -17.64
C ARG A 102 -5.97 -9.66 -18.67
N ALA A 103 -6.57 -10.22 -19.73
CA ALA A 103 -7.35 -9.45 -20.70
C ALA A 103 -8.60 -8.81 -20.08
N ARG A 104 -9.36 -9.57 -19.28
CA ARG A 104 -10.52 -9.07 -18.53
C ARG A 104 -10.14 -8.03 -17.48
N ALA A 105 -9.00 -8.19 -16.81
CA ALA A 105 -8.47 -7.20 -15.88
C ALA A 105 -8.15 -5.88 -16.61
N ARG A 106 -7.42 -5.94 -17.73
CA ARG A 106 -7.18 -4.78 -18.59
C ARG A 106 -8.47 -4.12 -19.06
N ALA A 107 -9.44 -4.91 -19.53
CA ALA A 107 -10.73 -4.40 -20.00
C ALA A 107 -11.52 -3.69 -18.90
N ARG A 108 -11.49 -4.18 -17.65
CA ARG A 108 -12.14 -3.51 -16.51
C ARG A 108 -11.49 -2.15 -16.20
N ILE A 109 -10.16 -2.12 -16.10
CA ILE A 109 -9.42 -0.89 -15.81
C ILE A 109 -9.63 0.13 -16.95
N LEU A 110 -9.63 -0.33 -18.20
CA LEU A 110 -9.93 0.53 -19.35
C LEU A 110 -11.38 1.03 -19.32
N GLY A 111 -12.32 0.18 -18.90
CA GLY A 111 -13.73 0.54 -18.74
C GLY A 111 -13.95 1.72 -17.81
N ASP A 112 -13.18 1.82 -16.71
CA ASP A 112 -13.24 2.96 -15.79
C ASP A 112 -12.95 4.31 -16.49
N PHE A 113 -12.18 4.30 -17.59
CA PHE A 113 -11.88 5.49 -18.39
C PHE A 113 -12.90 5.70 -19.51
N LEU A 114 -13.36 4.63 -20.15
CA LEU A 114 -14.40 4.72 -21.18
C LEU A 114 -15.74 5.24 -20.63
N GLU A 115 -16.00 5.06 -19.32
CA GLU A 115 -17.16 5.68 -18.66
C GLU A 115 -17.07 7.21 -18.56
N LEU A 116 -15.88 7.79 -18.78
CA LEU A 116 -15.61 9.23 -18.75
C LEU A 116 -15.58 9.85 -20.16
N ASP A 117 -15.44 9.02 -21.19
CA ASP A 117 -15.56 9.39 -22.60
C ASP A 117 -17.06 9.50 -22.94
N LEU A 118 -17.58 10.73 -22.98
CA LEU A 118 -19.00 11.01 -23.10
C LEU A 118 -19.49 10.97 -24.55
N ASP A 119 -18.61 11.24 -25.52
CA ASP A 119 -18.95 11.27 -26.94
C ASP A 119 -18.43 10.07 -27.74
N GLY A 120 -17.59 9.23 -27.14
CA GLY A 120 -17.14 7.95 -27.66
C GLY A 120 -15.95 8.04 -28.60
N ASP A 121 -15.18 9.13 -28.57
CA ASP A 121 -14.03 9.34 -29.44
C ASP A 121 -12.72 8.70 -28.91
N LEU A 122 -12.80 8.02 -27.76
CA LEU A 122 -11.72 7.36 -27.03
C LEU A 122 -10.67 8.33 -26.45
N GLN A 123 -11.02 9.59 -26.32
CA GLN A 123 -10.27 10.59 -25.58
C GLN A 123 -11.16 11.12 -24.44
N ILE A 124 -10.56 11.81 -23.48
CA ILE A 124 -11.34 12.50 -22.45
C ILE A 124 -10.89 13.95 -22.46
N ASP A 125 -11.62 14.79 -23.19
CA ASP A 125 -11.20 16.18 -23.46
C ASP A 125 -11.64 17.16 -22.36
N ALA A 126 -11.13 18.39 -22.42
CA ALA A 126 -11.45 19.42 -21.43
C ALA A 126 -12.97 19.73 -21.33
N ALA A 127 -13.74 19.58 -22.41
CA ALA A 127 -15.17 19.81 -22.42
C ALA A 127 -15.93 18.68 -21.73
N GLU A 128 -15.52 17.43 -21.92
CA GLU A 128 -16.06 16.26 -21.24
C GLU A 128 -15.73 16.26 -19.76
N ILE A 129 -14.49 16.59 -19.40
CA ILE A 129 -14.06 16.75 -18.01
C ILE A 129 -14.92 17.82 -17.31
N ALA A 130 -15.13 18.98 -17.94
CA ALA A 130 -15.97 20.03 -17.38
C ALA A 130 -17.44 19.58 -17.20
N ARG A 131 -17.97 18.76 -18.10
CA ARG A 131 -19.32 18.19 -17.98
C ARG A 131 -19.41 17.20 -16.82
N ILE A 132 -18.41 16.33 -16.65
CA ILE A 132 -18.33 15.38 -15.52
C ILE A 132 -18.16 16.12 -14.20
N GLU A 133 -17.33 17.15 -14.14
CA GLU A 133 -17.15 18.00 -12.94
C GLU A 133 -18.46 18.69 -12.53
N ALA A 134 -19.25 19.14 -13.50
CA ALA A 134 -20.50 19.85 -13.25
C ALA A 134 -21.71 18.94 -12.96
N HIS A 135 -21.80 17.76 -13.60
CA HIS A 135 -23.00 16.92 -13.59
C HIS A 135 -22.76 15.48 -13.15
N GLY A 136 -21.50 15.05 -13.03
CA GLY A 136 -21.12 13.70 -12.63
C GLY A 136 -21.37 13.41 -11.15
N ASN A 137 -21.56 12.13 -10.84
CA ASN A 137 -21.62 11.69 -9.45
C ASN A 137 -20.25 11.90 -8.74
N ALA A 138 -20.21 11.78 -7.41
CA ALA A 138 -18.99 12.04 -6.63
C ALA A 138 -17.80 11.16 -7.07
N THR A 139 -18.04 9.90 -7.42
CA THR A 139 -17.02 8.96 -7.89
C THR A 139 -16.47 9.39 -9.25
N ALA A 140 -17.32 9.69 -10.23
CA ALA A 140 -16.89 10.14 -11.56
C ALA A 140 -16.09 11.45 -11.49
N ARG A 141 -16.51 12.39 -10.63
CA ARG A 141 -15.78 13.64 -10.37
C ARG A 141 -14.42 13.39 -9.75
N GLN A 142 -14.32 12.51 -8.76
CA GLN A 142 -13.05 12.14 -8.16
C GLN A 142 -12.13 11.44 -9.18
N THR A 143 -12.66 10.49 -9.95
CA THR A 143 -11.89 9.72 -10.94
C THR A 143 -11.36 10.63 -12.04
N VAL A 144 -12.18 11.51 -12.62
CA VAL A 144 -11.75 12.40 -13.71
C VAL A 144 -10.71 13.42 -13.22
N VAL A 145 -10.90 14.00 -12.03
CA VAL A 145 -9.93 14.93 -11.43
C VAL A 145 -8.61 14.23 -11.11
N SER A 146 -8.67 13.02 -10.56
CA SER A 146 -7.48 12.23 -10.28
C SER A 146 -6.78 11.81 -11.57
N ALA A 147 -7.52 11.36 -12.58
CA ALA A 147 -6.99 10.90 -13.85
C ALA A 147 -6.30 12.04 -14.59
N ARG A 148 -6.93 13.23 -14.69
CA ARG A 148 -6.30 14.43 -15.26
C ARG A 148 -5.01 14.82 -14.55
N VAL A 149 -4.93 14.66 -13.23
CA VAL A 149 -3.72 15.04 -12.48
C VAL A 149 -2.60 14.00 -12.58
N THR A 150 -2.92 12.73 -12.83
CA THR A 150 -1.96 11.62 -12.71
C THR A 150 -1.59 10.99 -14.04
N LEU A 151 -2.41 11.15 -15.08
CA LEU A 151 -2.27 10.43 -16.35
C LEU A 151 -2.00 11.35 -17.55
N ASP A 152 -2.44 12.61 -17.49
CA ASP A 152 -2.13 13.66 -18.48
C ASP A 152 -0.63 13.99 -18.39
N ALA A 153 0.17 13.27 -19.17
CA ALA A 153 1.62 13.26 -19.10
C ALA A 153 2.24 14.32 -20.00
N ASP A 154 1.55 14.72 -21.08
CA ASP A 154 1.99 15.80 -21.96
C ASP A 154 1.37 17.17 -21.60
N GLY A 155 0.38 17.18 -20.71
CA GLY A 155 -0.20 18.40 -20.14
C GLY A 155 -1.13 19.13 -21.09
N ASP A 156 -1.65 18.45 -22.13
CA ASP A 156 -2.52 19.05 -23.13
C ASP A 156 -3.98 19.23 -22.65
N GLY A 157 -4.30 18.72 -21.46
CA GLY A 157 -5.61 18.82 -20.82
C GLY A 157 -6.63 17.80 -21.31
N THR A 158 -6.20 16.85 -22.15
CA THR A 158 -6.95 15.70 -22.65
C THR A 158 -6.33 14.43 -22.08
N LEU A 159 -7.13 13.40 -21.82
CA LEU A 159 -6.58 12.07 -21.57
C LEU A 159 -6.59 11.29 -22.87
N SER A 160 -5.44 11.24 -23.52
CA SER A 160 -5.25 10.51 -24.77
C SER A 160 -5.30 8.99 -24.54
N THR A 161 -5.59 8.25 -25.62
CA THR A 161 -5.50 6.79 -25.60
C THR A 161 -4.13 6.28 -25.15
N ALA A 162 -3.04 6.99 -25.49
CA ALA A 162 -1.68 6.60 -25.13
C ALA A 162 -1.45 6.67 -23.62
N GLU A 163 -1.96 7.72 -22.98
CA GLU A 163 -1.85 7.95 -21.53
C GLU A 163 -2.69 6.96 -20.74
N ILE A 164 -3.93 6.71 -21.20
CA ILE A 164 -4.81 5.71 -20.60
C ILE A 164 -4.18 4.32 -20.71
N VAL A 165 -3.62 3.96 -21.87
CA VAL A 165 -2.94 2.66 -22.07
C VAL A 165 -1.69 2.54 -21.21
N SER A 166 -0.92 3.61 -21.05
CA SER A 166 0.25 3.66 -20.16
C SER A 166 -0.17 3.39 -18.71
N ALA A 167 -1.21 4.07 -18.23
CA ALA A 167 -1.78 3.87 -16.89
C ALA A 167 -2.29 2.45 -16.66
N VAL A 168 -2.98 1.87 -17.66
CA VAL A 168 -3.44 0.48 -17.61
C VAL A 168 -2.23 -0.47 -17.55
N SER A 169 -1.17 -0.18 -18.30
CA SER A 169 0.04 -1.01 -18.34
C SER A 169 0.76 -1.00 -16.99
N GLU A 170 0.95 0.18 -16.39
CA GLU A 170 1.54 0.34 -15.06
C GLU A 170 0.73 -0.40 -13.98
N LYS A 171 -0.60 -0.20 -13.96
CA LYS A 171 -1.48 -0.93 -13.04
C LYS A 171 -1.37 -2.45 -13.21
N MET A 172 -1.17 -2.92 -14.44
CA MET A 172 -1.02 -4.34 -14.76
C MET A 172 0.34 -4.93 -14.36
N GLU A 173 1.40 -4.14 -14.17
CA GLU A 173 2.71 -4.65 -13.71
C GLU A 173 2.63 -5.25 -12.30
N SER A 174 1.78 -4.67 -11.46
CA SER A 174 1.51 -5.16 -10.10
C SER A 174 0.43 -6.24 -10.03
N TYR A 175 -0.28 -6.50 -11.13
CA TYR A 175 -1.39 -7.44 -11.17
C TYR A 175 -0.90 -8.88 -11.08
N ARG A 176 -1.19 -9.54 -9.95
CA ARG A 176 -0.97 -10.98 -9.78
C ARG A 176 -2.30 -11.73 -9.91
N PRO A 177 -2.46 -12.62 -10.90
CA PRO A 177 -3.59 -13.53 -10.96
C PRO A 177 -3.62 -14.38 -9.68
N HIS A 178 -4.78 -14.47 -9.05
CA HIS A 178 -4.98 -15.26 -7.84
C HIS A 178 -5.23 -16.74 -8.19
N ASP A 179 -4.26 -17.46 -8.77
CA ASP A 179 -4.43 -18.88 -9.15
C ASP A 179 -3.20 -19.76 -8.88
N THR A 180 -2.53 -19.57 -7.73
CA THR A 180 -1.41 -20.43 -7.31
C THR A 180 -1.81 -21.90 -7.14
N ALA A 181 -3.08 -22.18 -6.80
CA ALA A 181 -3.57 -23.54 -6.57
C ALA A 181 -3.71 -24.38 -7.86
N LEU A 182 -4.11 -23.76 -8.98
CA LEU A 182 -4.21 -24.45 -10.28
C LEU A 182 -2.84 -24.86 -10.82
N ARG A 183 -1.80 -24.07 -10.53
CA ARG A 183 -0.42 -24.41 -10.86
C ARG A 183 0.09 -25.60 -10.06
N ASP A 184 -0.30 -25.71 -8.80
CA ASP A 184 0.06 -26.88 -7.98
C ASP A 184 -0.61 -28.16 -8.50
N ILE A 185 -1.81 -28.08 -9.07
CA ILE A 185 -2.52 -29.25 -9.64
C ILE A 185 -1.76 -29.83 -10.84
N LEU A 186 -1.01 -29.04 -11.60
CA LEU A 186 -0.17 -29.54 -12.71
C LEU A 186 0.93 -30.51 -12.24
N LEU A 187 1.29 -30.48 -10.95
CA LEU A 187 2.26 -31.41 -10.38
C LEU A 187 1.67 -32.79 -10.08
N PHE A 188 0.36 -32.99 -10.28
CA PHE A 188 -0.32 -34.27 -10.14
C PHE A 188 -0.39 -35.08 -11.44
N ASP A 189 0.35 -34.67 -12.47
CA ASP A 189 0.59 -35.44 -13.69
C ASP A 189 1.42 -36.68 -13.31
N MET A 190 0.77 -37.84 -13.24
CA MET A 190 1.38 -39.06 -12.69
C MET A 190 2.06 -39.89 -13.76
N ASP A 191 1.57 -39.83 -15.00
CA ASP A 191 2.11 -40.57 -16.13
C ASP A 191 3.04 -39.72 -17.02
N GLY A 192 3.17 -38.43 -16.73
CA GLY A 192 4.07 -37.50 -17.39
C GLY A 192 3.62 -37.12 -18.80
N ASP A 193 2.34 -37.30 -19.14
CA ASP A 193 1.80 -37.02 -20.47
C ASP A 193 1.61 -35.50 -20.74
N GLY A 194 1.90 -34.66 -19.73
CA GLY A 194 1.80 -33.21 -19.80
C GLY A 194 0.38 -32.69 -19.55
N SER A 195 -0.53 -33.54 -19.08
CA SER A 195 -1.89 -33.20 -18.73
C SER A 195 -2.35 -33.88 -17.44
N VAL A 196 -3.26 -33.23 -16.72
CA VAL A 196 -3.78 -33.75 -15.45
C VAL A 196 -5.26 -34.03 -15.58
N THR A 197 -5.64 -35.28 -15.31
CA THR A 197 -7.02 -35.78 -15.32
C THR A 197 -7.61 -35.88 -13.91
N PRO A 198 -8.95 -35.99 -13.77
CA PRO A 198 -9.58 -36.17 -12.46
C PRO A 198 -9.12 -37.44 -11.73
N ASP A 199 -8.80 -38.49 -12.48
CA ASP A 199 -8.32 -39.76 -11.92
C ASP A 199 -6.92 -39.60 -11.32
N GLU A 200 -6.03 -38.87 -11.99
CA GLU A 200 -4.68 -38.60 -11.50
C GLU A 200 -4.68 -37.70 -10.25
N ILE A 201 -5.54 -36.67 -10.22
CA ILE A 201 -5.77 -35.87 -9.00
C ILE A 201 -6.22 -36.79 -7.85
N GLY A 202 -7.17 -37.68 -8.12
CA GLY A 202 -7.66 -38.63 -7.12
C GLY A 202 -6.58 -39.60 -6.62
N VAL A 203 -5.71 -40.09 -7.52
CA VAL A 203 -4.58 -40.96 -7.18
C VAL A 203 -3.54 -40.19 -6.37
N ALA A 204 -3.08 -39.04 -6.85
CA ALA A 204 -2.08 -38.20 -6.19
C ALA A 204 -2.54 -37.79 -4.79
N VAL A 205 -3.78 -37.32 -4.64
CA VAL A 205 -4.37 -36.95 -3.34
C VAL A 205 -4.38 -38.13 -2.37
N ARG A 206 -4.80 -39.32 -2.81
CA ARG A 206 -4.82 -40.52 -1.95
C ARG A 206 -3.42 -40.93 -1.50
N LEU A 207 -2.43 -40.84 -2.39
CA LEU A 207 -1.03 -41.17 -2.09
C LEU A 207 -0.43 -40.15 -1.11
N LEU A 208 -0.64 -38.86 -1.37
CA LEU A 208 -0.17 -37.77 -0.53
C LEU A 208 -0.83 -37.78 0.86
N ALA A 209 -2.13 -38.06 0.95
CA ALA A 209 -2.86 -38.15 2.22
C ALA A 209 -2.34 -39.28 3.13
N GLN A 210 -1.80 -40.35 2.55
CA GLN A 210 -1.17 -41.46 3.27
C GLN A 210 0.29 -41.18 3.65
N SER A 211 0.88 -40.10 3.13
CA SER A 211 2.28 -39.76 3.36
C SER A 211 2.50 -39.09 4.72
N PRO A 212 3.35 -39.65 5.60
CA PRO A 212 3.77 -38.97 6.83
C PRO A 212 4.48 -37.63 6.54
N ALA A 213 5.07 -37.48 5.36
CA ALA A 213 5.73 -36.25 4.93
C ALA A 213 4.72 -35.11 4.70
N LEU A 214 3.50 -35.41 4.22
CA LEU A 214 2.43 -34.40 4.07
C LEU A 214 1.97 -33.90 5.44
N ALA A 215 1.71 -34.82 6.39
CA ALA A 215 1.32 -34.46 7.76
C ALA A 215 2.41 -33.64 8.46
N ARG A 216 3.69 -33.97 8.24
CA ARG A 216 4.83 -33.17 8.72
C ARG A 216 4.87 -31.80 8.04
N ALA A 217 4.75 -31.74 6.71
CA ALA A 217 4.80 -30.51 5.93
C ALA A 217 3.65 -29.54 6.26
N ALA A 218 2.47 -30.06 6.60
CA ALA A 218 1.31 -29.27 7.03
C ALA A 218 1.44 -28.72 8.46
N ARG A 219 2.19 -29.42 9.33
CA ARG A 219 2.49 -29.00 10.71
C ARG A 219 3.70 -28.08 10.84
N LEU A 220 4.52 -27.97 9.80
CA LEU A 220 5.62 -27.02 9.79
C LEU A 220 5.05 -25.59 9.82
N PRO A 221 5.41 -24.75 10.82
CA PRO A 221 5.13 -23.32 10.74
C PRO A 221 5.81 -22.76 9.49
N GLN A 222 5.26 -21.68 8.92
CA GLN A 222 5.74 -21.10 7.66
C GLN A 222 7.28 -20.98 7.63
N ALA A 223 7.95 -21.93 6.98
CA ALA A 223 9.12 -21.59 6.20
C ALA A 223 8.54 -20.97 4.94
N GLY A 224 8.40 -19.63 4.95
CA GLY A 224 8.36 -18.91 3.69
C GLY A 224 9.57 -19.34 2.86
N ALA A 225 9.53 -19.08 1.55
CA ALA A 225 10.75 -18.98 0.77
C ALA A 225 11.59 -17.82 1.34
N GLY A 226 12.18 -18.06 2.52
CA GLY A 226 13.12 -17.25 3.20
C GLY A 226 14.43 -17.51 2.49
N LYS A 227 14.72 -16.68 1.50
CA LYS A 227 16.08 -16.17 1.36
C LYS A 227 16.55 -15.88 2.79
N ALA A 228 17.54 -16.64 3.28
CA ALA A 228 17.90 -16.73 4.71
C ALA A 228 17.56 -15.42 5.45
N MET A 229 16.43 -15.40 6.15
CA MET A 229 16.04 -14.27 6.97
C MET A 229 17.15 -14.18 8.01
N GLY A 230 17.91 -13.08 7.99
CA GLY A 230 18.81 -12.77 9.09
C GLY A 230 18.03 -12.91 10.40
N ALA A 231 18.67 -13.43 11.45
CA ALA A 231 18.03 -13.58 12.74
C ALA A 231 17.32 -12.28 13.14
N CYS A 232 16.06 -12.38 13.54
CA CYS A 232 15.30 -11.27 14.12
C CYS A 232 15.86 -11.06 15.53
N ASN A 233 16.93 -10.27 15.64
CA ASN A 233 17.59 -9.97 16.91
C ASN A 233 16.76 -8.95 17.69
N MET A 234 15.75 -9.45 18.40
CA MET A 234 15.03 -8.69 19.43
C MET A 234 15.44 -9.23 20.80
N PRO A 235 15.66 -8.36 21.80
CA PRO A 235 15.82 -8.83 23.17
C PRO A 235 14.55 -9.56 23.62
N THR A 236 14.70 -10.56 24.48
CA THR A 236 13.54 -11.24 25.08
C THR A 236 13.07 -10.43 26.28
N PRO A 237 11.77 -10.08 26.38
CA PRO A 237 11.24 -9.37 27.54
C PRO A 237 11.33 -10.23 28.81
N SER A 238 11.59 -9.59 29.95
CA SER A 238 11.54 -10.23 31.25
C SER A 238 10.13 -10.71 31.60
N GLU A 239 10.02 -11.64 32.56
CA GLU A 239 8.71 -12.16 32.96
C GLU A 239 7.79 -11.11 33.60
N ALA A 240 8.39 -10.06 34.17
CA ALA A 240 7.68 -8.96 34.81
C ALA A 240 7.30 -7.82 33.84
N ALA A 241 7.80 -7.85 32.60
CA ALA A 241 7.56 -6.78 31.64
C ALA A 241 6.17 -6.88 31.01
N GLU A 242 5.47 -5.74 30.99
CA GLU A 242 4.29 -5.55 30.16
C GLU A 242 4.73 -5.18 28.74
N VAL A 243 4.38 -6.02 27.78
CA VAL A 243 4.71 -5.89 26.36
C VAL A 243 3.61 -5.10 25.65
N VAL A 244 3.97 -3.93 25.15
CA VAL A 244 3.05 -3.04 24.45
C VAL A 244 3.52 -2.85 23.02
N PHE A 245 2.61 -3.08 22.07
CA PHE A 245 2.84 -2.80 20.66
C PHE A 245 2.12 -1.51 20.25
N VAL A 246 2.89 -0.50 19.85
CA VAL A 246 2.42 0.78 19.33
C VAL A 246 2.62 0.83 17.82
N SER A 247 1.59 1.22 17.08
CA SER A 247 1.68 1.36 15.63
C SER A 247 0.95 2.58 15.11
N GLY A 248 1.44 3.17 14.01
CA GLY A 248 0.65 4.15 13.28
C GLY A 248 1.18 4.56 11.92
N TYR A 249 0.55 5.56 11.29
CA TYR A 249 0.95 6.02 9.96
C TYR A 249 2.07 7.08 10.04
N ALA A 250 1.85 8.13 10.84
CA ALA A 250 2.78 9.25 11.00
C ALA A 250 2.62 9.92 12.38
N GLY A 251 3.60 10.73 12.76
CA GLY A 251 3.50 11.62 13.92
C GLY A 251 2.74 12.91 13.60
N ASP A 252 2.13 13.53 14.60
CA ASP A 252 1.36 14.78 14.48
C ASP A 252 2.23 16.06 14.49
N ALA A 253 3.55 15.89 14.56
CA ALA A 253 4.53 16.98 14.51
C ALA A 253 5.60 16.72 13.44
N VAL A 254 6.15 17.80 12.89
CA VAL A 254 7.28 17.76 11.94
C VAL A 254 8.59 17.83 12.70
N SER A 255 9.54 16.94 12.38
CA SER A 255 10.87 16.97 13.00
C SER A 255 11.82 17.89 12.22
N ASN A 256 12.69 18.60 12.96
CA ASN A 256 13.87 19.25 12.39
C ASN A 256 14.99 18.28 11.98
N ILE A 257 14.91 16.99 12.33
CA ILE A 257 15.92 15.98 12.01
C ILE A 257 15.42 15.05 10.89
N ALA A 258 16.25 14.87 9.88
CA ALA A 258 16.09 13.91 8.80
C ALA A 258 16.70 12.55 9.17
N LEU A 259 15.90 11.48 9.06
CA LEU A 259 16.38 10.10 9.21
C LEU A 259 16.69 9.41 7.87
N SER A 260 16.04 9.87 6.79
CA SER A 260 15.96 9.21 5.49
C SER A 260 16.43 10.09 4.32
N GLY A 261 17.45 10.91 4.58
CA GLY A 261 17.87 11.97 3.65
C GLY A 261 16.91 13.15 3.64
N PHE A 262 17.31 14.24 2.99
CA PHE A 262 16.60 15.50 3.08
C PHE A 262 15.33 15.58 2.21
N ASP A 263 15.12 14.67 1.25
CA ASP A 263 13.93 14.69 0.37
C ASP A 263 12.70 13.99 0.96
N ARG A 264 12.85 13.33 2.10
CA ARG A 264 11.73 12.70 2.82
C ARG A 264 11.40 13.49 4.06
N VAL A 265 10.13 13.44 4.45
CA VAL A 265 9.63 14.04 5.68
C VAL A 265 9.92 13.09 6.83
N THR A 266 10.37 13.64 7.95
CA THR A 266 10.44 12.93 9.23
C THR A 266 9.47 13.61 10.18
N THR A 267 8.56 12.84 10.76
CA THR A 267 7.61 13.32 11.80
C THR A 267 8.08 12.90 13.19
N SER A 268 7.45 13.41 14.24
CA SER A 268 7.67 12.95 15.62
C SER A 268 6.37 12.62 16.32
N ALA A 269 6.44 11.64 17.23
CA ALA A 269 5.35 11.23 18.10
C ALA A 269 5.90 11.01 19.53
N GLU A 270 5.14 11.41 20.54
CA GLU A 270 5.49 11.25 21.96
C GLU A 270 4.97 9.90 22.49
N LEU A 271 5.84 9.14 23.14
CA LEU A 271 5.51 7.94 23.92
C LEU A 271 5.71 8.27 25.39
N GLU A 272 4.62 8.61 26.07
CA GLU A 272 4.63 8.91 27.50
C GLU A 272 4.59 7.60 28.29
N ILE A 273 5.69 7.27 28.97
CA ILE A 273 5.74 6.11 29.86
C ILE A 273 5.09 6.49 31.18
N GLU A 274 3.93 5.90 31.48
CA GLU A 274 3.18 6.16 32.69
C GLU A 274 3.96 5.70 33.94
N ALA A 275 3.63 6.21 35.12
CA ALA A 275 4.17 5.69 36.36
C ALA A 275 3.62 4.27 36.63
N GLY A 276 4.42 3.39 37.23
CA GLY A 276 4.01 2.02 37.58
C GLY A 276 5.16 1.18 38.14
N GLU A 277 4.83 0.01 38.69
CA GLU A 277 5.78 -0.82 39.46
C GLU A 277 6.55 -1.84 38.62
N GLY A 278 6.12 -2.12 37.38
CA GLY A 278 6.73 -3.12 36.50
C GLY A 278 7.48 -2.51 35.30
N PRO A 279 8.47 -3.22 34.72
CA PRO A 279 9.10 -2.80 33.47
C PRO A 279 8.10 -2.82 32.30
N VAL A 280 8.40 -2.03 31.28
CA VAL A 280 7.63 -1.96 30.04
C VAL A 280 8.55 -2.31 28.87
N TYR A 281 8.07 -3.19 28.00
CA TYR A 281 8.73 -3.55 26.77
C TYR A 281 7.93 -2.99 25.59
N VAL A 282 8.50 -2.02 24.88
CA VAL A 282 7.79 -1.30 23.81
C VAL A 282 8.23 -1.81 22.46
N VAL A 283 7.28 -2.24 21.65
CA VAL A 283 7.46 -2.46 20.22
C VAL A 283 6.78 -1.32 19.48
N ALA A 284 7.48 -0.64 18.56
CA ALA A 284 6.93 0.51 17.85
C ALA A 284 7.16 0.43 16.33
N THR A 285 6.11 0.62 15.55
CA THR A 285 6.19 0.65 14.07
C THR A 285 5.42 1.83 13.48
N ALA A 286 5.94 2.41 12.39
CA ALA A 286 5.26 3.47 11.65
C ALA A 286 5.40 3.29 10.15
N TRP A 287 4.50 3.86 9.34
CA TRP A 287 4.63 3.86 7.88
C TRP A 287 5.62 4.89 7.35
N THR A 288 5.63 6.08 7.94
CA THR A 288 6.51 7.19 7.56
C THR A 288 7.71 7.29 8.50
N PRO A 289 8.82 7.94 8.08
CA PRO A 289 9.95 8.17 8.98
C PRO A 289 9.51 8.93 10.23
N VAL A 290 9.79 8.35 11.39
CA VAL A 290 9.33 8.89 12.68
C VAL A 290 10.45 8.91 13.73
N ILE A 291 10.49 9.98 14.52
CA ILE A 291 11.23 10.03 15.78
C ILE A 291 10.25 9.80 16.92
N TRP A 292 10.49 8.75 17.69
CA TRP A 292 9.76 8.46 18.92
C TRP A 292 10.42 9.22 20.07
N GLU A 293 9.71 10.20 20.61
CA GLU A 293 10.13 10.93 21.80
C GLU A 293 9.60 10.20 23.04
N VAL A 294 10.46 9.51 23.76
CA VAL A 294 10.06 8.72 24.92
C VAL A 294 10.22 9.55 26.18
N THR A 295 9.11 9.81 26.86
CA THR A 295 9.02 10.71 28.02
C THR A 295 8.42 10.00 29.24
N GLY A 296 8.30 10.71 30.37
CA GLY A 296 7.70 10.17 31.59
C GLY A 296 8.66 9.26 32.38
N ALA A 297 8.15 8.13 32.87
CA ALA A 297 8.87 7.17 33.70
C ALA A 297 9.80 6.26 32.87
N VAL A 298 10.69 6.86 32.07
CA VAL A 298 11.55 6.19 31.08
C VAL A 298 12.45 5.10 31.66
N ASP A 299 12.76 5.18 32.95
CA ASP A 299 13.53 4.14 33.66
C ASP A 299 12.85 2.78 33.65
N ARG A 300 11.51 2.74 33.54
CA ARG A 300 10.72 1.51 33.41
C ARG A 300 10.91 0.82 32.06
N VAL A 301 11.38 1.52 31.03
CA VAL A 301 11.54 0.93 29.70
C VAL A 301 12.69 -0.08 29.75
N GLU A 302 12.36 -1.36 29.67
CA GLU A 302 13.33 -2.45 29.62
C GLU A 302 14.01 -2.47 28.26
N ALA A 303 13.21 -2.45 27.20
CA ALA A 303 13.68 -2.35 25.83
C ALA A 303 12.62 -1.67 24.95
N PHE A 304 13.12 -0.91 23.99
CA PHE A 304 12.37 -0.34 22.89
C PHE A 304 12.79 -1.03 21.60
N VAL A 305 11.84 -1.58 20.85
CA VAL A 305 12.11 -2.26 19.58
C VAL A 305 11.39 -1.57 18.43
N GLY A 306 12.16 -1.01 17.50
CA GLY A 306 11.64 -0.24 16.38
C GLY A 306 11.97 -0.84 15.02
N ASN A 307 11.09 -0.63 14.04
CA ASN A 307 11.31 -0.99 12.64
C ASN A 307 12.16 0.07 11.92
N VAL A 308 13.08 -0.37 11.05
CA VAL A 308 13.84 0.52 10.13
C VAL A 308 13.72 0.12 8.65
N HIS A 309 13.02 -0.97 8.31
CA HIS A 309 12.99 -1.53 6.95
C HIS A 309 12.13 -0.73 5.96
N GLN A 310 11.10 0.00 6.40
CA GLN A 310 10.21 0.74 5.49
C GLN A 310 10.34 2.27 5.63
N SER A 311 10.54 2.74 6.86
CA SER A 311 10.27 4.14 7.21
C SER A 311 11.48 4.82 7.84
N ARG A 312 12.41 4.03 8.41
CA ARG A 312 13.46 4.48 9.34
C ARG A 312 12.88 5.10 10.60
N ALA A 313 13.38 4.67 11.75
CA ALA A 313 12.97 5.17 13.05
C ALA A 313 14.16 5.82 13.76
N GLY A 314 13.87 6.86 14.54
CA GLY A 314 14.74 7.45 15.54
C GLY A 314 14.08 7.39 16.91
N VAL A 315 14.87 7.37 17.96
CA VAL A 315 14.38 7.38 19.35
C VAL A 315 15.15 8.42 20.13
N VAL A 316 14.43 9.26 20.88
CA VAL A 316 14.97 10.26 21.81
C VAL A 316 14.41 9.97 23.20
N GLY A 317 15.16 10.30 24.25
CA GLY A 317 14.73 10.11 25.64
C GLY A 317 15.09 8.75 26.26
N LEU A 318 15.68 7.83 25.48
CA LEU A 318 16.18 6.55 25.97
C LEU A 318 17.69 6.38 25.79
N ASN A 319 18.30 5.62 26.70
CA ASN A 319 19.67 5.17 26.54
C ASN A 319 19.79 4.25 25.31
N LYS A 320 20.81 4.47 24.48
CA LYS A 320 21.10 3.68 23.27
C LYS A 320 21.10 2.16 23.50
N GLN A 321 21.50 1.68 24.69
CA GLN A 321 21.52 0.25 25.02
C GLN A 321 20.13 -0.38 25.14
N ARG A 322 19.11 0.43 25.43
CA ARG A 322 17.71 0.01 25.54
C ARG A 322 16.97 0.11 24.19
N VAL A 323 17.60 0.66 23.16
CA VAL A 323 16.98 0.88 21.85
C VAL A 323 17.50 -0.14 20.84
N HIS A 324 16.58 -0.94 20.30
CA HIS A 324 16.86 -2.03 19.38
C HIS A 324 16.10 -1.81 18.07
N LEU A 325 16.80 -1.30 17.06
CA LEU A 325 16.21 -1.06 15.75
C LEU A 325 16.50 -2.23 14.82
N VAL A 326 15.44 -2.85 14.29
CA VAL A 326 15.54 -4.09 13.49
C VAL A 326 15.34 -3.82 11.99
N THR A 327 16.30 -4.29 11.20
CA THR A 327 16.34 -4.15 9.73
C THR A 327 15.77 -5.35 8.98
N THR A 328 15.65 -6.50 9.64
CA THR A 328 15.18 -7.73 9.02
C THR A 328 13.71 -7.59 8.62
N LYS A 329 13.42 -7.70 7.32
CA LYS A 329 12.05 -7.71 6.79
C LYS A 329 11.24 -8.83 7.44
N GLY A 330 10.02 -8.50 7.90
CA GLY A 330 9.13 -9.48 8.56
C GLY A 330 9.57 -9.90 9.97
N CYS A 331 10.52 -9.18 10.59
CA CYS A 331 10.87 -9.33 12.00
C CYS A 331 9.79 -8.72 12.89
N LEU A 332 9.39 -7.48 12.59
CA LEU A 332 8.22 -6.82 13.17
C LEU A 332 7.03 -6.86 12.21
N PRO A 333 5.79 -6.75 12.73
CA PRO A 333 4.62 -6.46 11.90
C PRO A 333 4.85 -5.21 11.04
N ASP A 334 4.22 -5.18 9.86
CA ASP A 334 4.04 -3.93 9.13
C ASP A 334 3.15 -2.98 9.96
N TYR A 335 3.15 -1.69 9.62
CA TYR A 335 2.30 -0.73 10.33
C TYR A 335 0.82 -1.10 10.22
N LEU A 336 0.07 -0.83 11.28
CA LEU A 336 -1.37 -1.07 11.34
C LEU A 336 -2.12 0.22 11.04
N LYS A 337 -3.05 0.18 10.07
CA LYS A 337 -3.98 1.27 9.79
C LYS A 337 -5.16 1.21 10.76
N ALA A 338 -5.14 2.00 11.83
CA ALA A 338 -6.22 2.09 12.82
C ALA A 338 -6.74 0.72 13.32
N ALA A 339 -7.89 0.68 13.99
CA ALA A 339 -8.42 -0.50 14.68
C ALA A 339 -9.02 -1.57 13.73
N ASP A 340 -8.21 -2.15 12.84
CA ASP A 340 -8.57 -3.41 12.18
C ASP A 340 -8.24 -4.58 13.12
N ASN A 341 -9.28 -5.14 13.74
CA ASN A 341 -9.17 -6.24 14.69
C ASN A 341 -8.45 -7.48 14.10
N ALA A 342 -8.58 -7.75 12.79
CA ALA A 342 -7.94 -8.89 12.16
C ALA A 342 -6.44 -8.65 11.96
N ALA A 343 -6.07 -7.44 11.50
CA ALA A 343 -4.68 -7.05 11.35
C ALA A 343 -3.96 -6.93 12.71
N GLN A 344 -4.64 -6.38 13.72
CA GLN A 344 -4.16 -6.33 15.10
C GLN A 344 -3.91 -7.72 15.67
N LEU A 345 -4.87 -8.65 15.55
CA LEU A 345 -4.69 -10.04 16.00
C LEU A 345 -3.52 -10.71 15.27
N GLY A 346 -3.38 -10.49 13.96
CA GLY A 346 -2.26 -11.01 13.18
C GLY A 346 -0.90 -10.50 13.66
N ALA A 347 -0.81 -9.20 13.93
CA ALA A 347 0.40 -8.56 14.46
C ALA A 347 0.72 -9.03 15.88
N GLN A 348 -0.28 -9.10 16.76
CA GLN A 348 -0.16 -9.62 18.12
C GLN A 348 0.42 -11.04 18.10
N LYS A 349 -0.23 -11.96 17.36
CA LYS A 349 0.20 -13.36 17.26
C LYS A 349 1.59 -13.50 16.62
N LEU A 350 1.98 -12.59 15.73
CA LEU A 350 3.34 -12.57 15.17
C LEU A 350 4.36 -12.23 16.24
N LEU A 351 4.12 -11.17 17.01
CA LEU A 351 5.01 -10.72 18.09
C LEU A 351 5.10 -11.76 19.20
N GLU A 352 3.98 -12.33 19.62
CA GLU A 352 3.96 -13.37 20.66
C GLU A 352 4.84 -14.58 20.29
N ARG A 353 4.74 -15.06 19.03
CA ARG A 353 5.60 -16.15 18.53
C ARG A 353 7.07 -15.78 18.49
N ARG A 354 7.40 -14.50 18.32
CA ARG A 354 8.79 -14.03 18.23
C ARG A 354 9.40 -13.80 19.61
N LEU A 355 8.61 -13.26 20.53
CA LEU A 355 9.05 -12.94 21.90
C LEU A 355 8.95 -14.15 22.82
N GLY A 356 8.11 -15.14 22.49
CA GLY A 356 7.80 -16.26 23.39
C GLY A 356 7.00 -15.84 24.61
N ARG A 357 6.31 -14.69 24.53
CA ARG A 357 5.57 -14.01 25.59
C ARG A 357 4.29 -13.42 25.01
N ASP A 358 3.27 -13.27 25.85
CA ASP A 358 2.04 -12.60 25.44
C ASP A 358 2.31 -11.12 25.16
N VAL A 359 1.51 -10.52 24.28
CA VAL A 359 1.51 -9.07 24.05
C VAL A 359 0.24 -8.54 24.71
N GLU A 360 0.41 -7.87 25.84
CA GLU A 360 -0.67 -7.42 26.72
C GLU A 360 -1.53 -6.33 26.06
N ARG A 361 -0.93 -5.48 25.23
CA ARG A 361 -1.67 -4.44 24.51
C ARG A 361 -1.14 -4.16 23.12
N VAL A 362 -2.08 -3.97 22.18
CA VAL A 362 -1.83 -3.50 20.82
C VAL A 362 -2.62 -2.21 20.63
N VAL A 363 -1.91 -1.12 20.36
CA VAL A 363 -2.50 0.19 20.05
C VAL A 363 -2.10 0.63 18.65
N SER A 364 -3.08 1.08 17.88
CA SER A 364 -2.84 1.55 16.51
C SER A 364 -3.64 2.81 16.19
N PHE A 365 -2.95 3.77 15.57
CA PHE A 365 -3.51 5.08 15.23
C PHE A 365 -3.18 5.45 13.78
N TYR A 366 -3.94 6.35 13.18
CA TYR A 366 -3.54 6.93 11.90
C TYR A 366 -2.45 7.99 12.17
N ASP A 367 -2.81 9.09 12.81
CA ASP A 367 -1.86 10.09 13.31
C ASP A 367 -1.53 9.85 14.78
N MET A 368 -0.28 10.08 15.18
CA MET A 368 0.21 9.85 16.54
C MET A 368 0.74 11.15 17.12
N GLY A 369 0.01 11.72 18.08
CA GLY A 369 0.52 12.80 18.93
C GLY A 369 1.24 12.22 20.13
N ARG A 370 0.57 12.26 21.29
CA ARG A 370 0.99 11.60 22.51
C ARG A 370 0.27 10.28 22.69
N VAL A 371 1.02 9.22 22.93
CA VAL A 371 0.52 7.89 23.27
C VAL A 371 1.07 7.50 24.65
N ALA A 372 0.17 7.33 25.62
CA ALA A 372 0.50 6.85 26.94
C ALA A 372 0.70 5.33 26.93
N VAL A 373 1.73 4.86 27.63
CA VAL A 373 2.11 3.46 27.72
C VAL A 373 2.24 3.08 29.20
N PRO A 374 1.57 2.01 29.68
CA PRO A 374 0.92 0.96 28.88
C PRO A 374 -0.57 1.14 28.60
N SER A 375 -1.27 2.17 29.11
CA SER A 375 -2.72 2.34 28.94
C SER A 375 -3.17 2.32 27.49
N GLY A 376 -2.35 2.89 26.59
CA GLY A 376 -2.70 3.08 25.19
C GLY A 376 -3.54 4.32 24.95
N ASP A 377 -3.73 5.17 25.96
CA ASP A 377 -4.45 6.42 25.82
C ASP A 377 -3.73 7.32 24.83
N HIS A 378 -4.49 7.93 23.92
CA HIS A 378 -3.95 8.70 22.83
C HIS A 378 -4.58 10.08 22.76
N HIS A 379 -3.73 11.09 22.69
CA HIS A 379 -4.10 12.48 22.57
C HIS A 379 -3.34 13.11 21.42
N LEU A 380 -4.07 13.59 20.41
CA LEU A 380 -3.48 14.50 19.43
C LEU A 380 -3.22 15.84 20.09
N SER A 381 -2.17 16.52 19.64
CA SER A 381 -1.95 17.91 20.00
C SER A 381 -3.20 18.73 19.62
N PRO A 382 -3.62 19.68 20.47
CA PRO A 382 -4.72 20.56 20.10
C PRO A 382 -4.31 21.37 18.88
N ILE A 383 -5.24 21.55 17.93
CA ILE A 383 -5.00 22.47 16.81
C ILE A 383 -4.79 23.86 17.43
N PRO A 384 -3.62 24.50 17.26
CA PRO A 384 -3.40 25.83 17.79
C PRO A 384 -4.45 26.79 17.24
N ASP A 385 -5.00 27.63 18.10
CA ASP A 385 -5.87 28.71 17.65
C ASP A 385 -5.14 29.51 16.56
N PRO A 386 -5.84 29.92 15.49
CA PRO A 386 -5.25 30.86 14.56
C PRO A 386 -4.77 32.06 15.40
N PRO A 387 -3.52 32.52 15.23
CA PRO A 387 -3.05 33.66 15.98
C PRO A 387 -4.08 34.78 15.85
N GLU A 388 -4.46 35.41 16.97
CA GLU A 388 -5.05 36.74 16.88
C GLU A 388 -3.96 37.57 16.21
N ASP A 389 -4.06 37.76 14.89
CA ASP A 389 -2.95 38.33 14.12
C ASP A 389 -2.59 39.74 14.60
N GLY A 390 -3.41 40.32 15.50
CA GLY A 390 -3.12 41.55 16.22
C GLY A 390 -2.84 42.68 15.24
N ILE A 391 -3.44 42.59 14.04
CA ILE A 391 -3.18 43.49 12.93
C ILE A 391 -4.07 44.72 13.13
N TYR A 392 -3.46 45.79 13.61
CA TYR A 392 -4.10 47.09 13.74
C TYR A 392 -3.78 47.92 12.49
N ALA A 393 -4.81 48.41 11.81
CA ALA A 393 -4.63 49.27 10.64
C ALA A 393 -4.84 50.74 11.05
N GLN A 394 -3.84 51.58 10.82
CA GLN A 394 -3.96 53.03 10.97
C GLN A 394 -3.35 53.71 9.74
N SER A 395 -4.16 54.46 9.00
CA SER A 395 -3.73 55.21 7.80
C SER A 395 -3.08 54.35 6.69
N GLY A 396 -3.54 53.11 6.52
CA GLY A 396 -3.01 52.18 5.50
C GLY A 396 -1.68 51.51 5.86
N ILE A 397 -1.17 51.77 7.08
CA ILE A 397 -0.05 51.05 7.68
C ILE A 397 -0.62 50.02 8.64
N TYR A 398 -0.10 48.81 8.56
CA TYR A 398 -0.56 47.68 9.36
C TYR A 398 0.48 47.40 10.44
N TYR A 399 0.04 47.17 11.68
CA TYR A 399 0.91 46.92 12.82
C TYR A 399 0.54 45.58 13.44
N ARG A 400 1.53 44.76 13.80
CA ARG A 400 1.35 43.57 14.63
C ARG A 400 1.81 43.90 16.04
N MET A 401 0.98 43.60 17.04
CA MET A 401 1.42 43.71 18.44
C MET A 401 2.34 42.55 18.81
N THR A 402 3.56 42.85 19.24
CA THR A 402 4.52 41.89 19.80
C THR A 402 4.72 42.18 21.29
N GLU A 403 5.38 41.26 22.01
CA GLU A 403 5.76 41.48 23.42
C GLU A 403 6.66 42.72 23.61
N THR A 404 7.35 43.16 22.55
CA THR A 404 8.24 44.33 22.55
C THR A 404 7.57 45.64 22.07
N GLY A 405 6.30 45.58 21.66
CA GLY A 405 5.53 46.72 21.13
C GLY A 405 4.96 46.48 19.71
N PRO A 406 4.28 47.47 19.12
CA PRO A 406 3.77 47.38 17.75
C PRO A 406 4.92 47.35 16.73
N GLU A 407 4.97 46.26 15.93
CA GLU A 407 5.87 46.11 14.79
C GLU A 407 5.11 46.44 13.50
N GLU A 408 5.67 47.30 12.65
CA GLU A 408 5.06 47.65 11.36
C GLU A 408 5.14 46.46 10.38
N ILE A 409 3.98 46.01 9.91
CA ILE A 409 3.84 45.00 8.88
C ILE A 409 3.98 45.69 7.51
N ARG A 410 5.10 45.41 6.83
CA ARG A 410 5.24 45.76 5.41
C ARG A 410 4.32 44.89 4.57
N GLY A 411 3.37 45.53 3.89
CA GLY A 411 2.35 44.87 3.09
C GLY A 411 1.18 44.42 3.96
N GLY A 412 0.02 45.05 3.75
CA GLY A 412 -1.20 44.77 4.50
C GLY A 412 -1.77 43.37 4.31
N PRO A 413 -3.02 43.11 4.72
CA PRO A 413 -3.72 41.85 4.47
C PRO A 413 -3.89 41.55 2.96
N ASP A 414 -3.74 42.57 2.11
CA ASP A 414 -3.69 42.43 0.64
C ASP A 414 -2.29 42.06 0.10
N ASP A 415 -1.27 41.98 0.96
CA ASP A 415 0.06 41.50 0.57
C ASP A 415 0.04 39.99 0.31
N PRO A 416 0.43 39.54 -0.90
CA PRO A 416 0.37 38.13 -1.23
C PRO A 416 1.28 37.23 -0.38
N THR A 417 2.38 37.77 0.17
CA THR A 417 3.30 37.00 1.04
C THR A 417 2.69 36.81 2.43
N THR A 418 2.04 37.84 2.98
CA THR A 418 1.24 37.73 4.21
C THR A 418 0.12 36.71 4.06
N ALA A 419 -0.62 36.73 2.95
CA ALA A 419 -1.67 35.75 2.66
C ALA A 419 -1.12 34.32 2.50
N LEU A 420 0.04 34.16 1.83
CA LEU A 420 0.74 32.88 1.71
C LEU A 420 1.13 32.34 3.09
N ARG A 421 1.72 33.18 3.94
CA ARG A 421 2.14 32.80 5.30
C ARG A 421 0.97 32.30 6.13
N ALA A 422 -0.16 33.03 6.14
CA ALA A 422 -1.36 32.64 6.88
C ALA A 422 -1.93 31.29 6.40
N ARG A 423 -2.04 31.11 5.09
CA ARG A 423 -2.52 29.85 4.48
C ARG A 423 -1.63 28.66 4.86
N VAL A 424 -0.32 28.81 4.69
CA VAL A 424 0.64 27.73 4.95
C VAL A 424 0.68 27.38 6.44
N ARG A 425 0.59 28.38 7.33
CA ARG A 425 0.49 28.16 8.78
C ARG A 425 -0.79 27.41 9.14
N GLY A 426 -1.93 27.79 8.56
CA GLY A 426 -3.21 27.11 8.79
C GLY A 426 -3.18 25.64 8.37
N GLU A 427 -2.62 25.34 7.19
CA GLU A 427 -2.45 23.93 6.75
C GLU A 427 -1.45 23.17 7.61
N LEU A 428 -0.35 23.80 8.04
CA LEU A 428 0.62 23.19 8.95
C LEU A 428 -0.04 22.83 10.27
N ASN A 429 -0.75 23.76 10.91
CA ASN A 429 -1.44 23.54 12.18
C ASN A 429 -2.54 22.47 12.09
N ARG A 430 -3.23 22.39 10.93
CA ARG A 430 -4.29 21.40 10.70
C ARG A 430 -3.77 19.99 10.52
N LEU A 431 -2.65 19.83 9.80
CA LEU A 431 -2.08 18.52 9.46
C LEU A 431 -1.03 18.06 10.46
N TYR A 432 -0.36 19.00 11.12
CA TYR A 432 0.68 18.79 12.12
C TYR A 432 0.42 19.68 13.34
N PRO A 433 -0.63 19.39 14.13
CA PRO A 433 -0.98 20.23 15.28
C PRO A 433 0.11 20.28 16.35
N GLY A 434 1.01 19.28 16.42
CA GLY A 434 2.19 19.31 17.27
C GLY A 434 3.30 20.24 16.78
N GLY A 435 3.12 20.88 15.61
CA GLY A 435 4.00 21.90 15.09
C GLY A 435 5.35 21.35 14.62
N VAL A 436 6.43 22.09 14.91
CA VAL A 436 7.80 21.67 14.61
C VAL A 436 8.50 21.34 15.93
N VAL A 437 9.00 20.12 16.05
CA VAL A 437 9.77 19.68 17.21
C VAL A 437 11.25 19.66 16.87
N ALA A 438 12.04 20.26 17.76
CA ALA A 438 13.48 20.38 17.62
C ALA A 438 14.21 19.34 18.47
N PHE A 439 15.05 18.54 17.83
CA PHE A 439 15.97 17.60 18.48
C PHE A 439 17.42 17.95 18.14
N ALA A 440 18.34 17.57 19.03
CA ALA A 440 19.76 17.56 18.71
C ALA A 440 20.14 16.27 17.98
N GLU A 441 20.99 16.35 16.95
CA GLU A 441 21.39 15.19 16.15
C GLU A 441 21.98 14.05 16.99
N GLY A 442 22.76 14.40 18.03
CA GLY A 442 23.43 13.44 18.91
C GLY A 442 22.50 12.68 19.86
N ASP A 443 21.30 13.20 20.09
CA ASP A 443 20.32 12.59 21.00
C ASP A 443 19.45 11.54 20.29
N VAL A 444 19.44 11.55 18.96
CA VAL A 444 18.60 10.65 18.16
C VAL A 444 19.31 9.31 17.95
N VAL A 445 18.84 8.28 18.65
CA VAL A 445 19.29 6.91 18.44
C VAL A 445 18.66 6.33 17.17
N THR A 446 19.46 6.12 16.13
CA THR A 446 19.04 5.50 14.86
C THR A 446 20.15 4.61 14.26
N LEU A 447 19.83 3.74 13.29
CA LEU A 447 20.83 2.98 12.53
C LEU A 447 21.44 3.78 11.37
N GLY A 448 20.75 4.84 10.92
CA GLY A 448 21.20 5.72 9.86
C GLY A 448 22.00 6.91 10.39
N GLN A 449 22.04 7.98 9.60
CA GLN A 449 22.50 9.28 10.08
C GLN A 449 21.28 10.13 10.39
N ALA A 450 21.21 10.63 11.62
CA ALA A 450 20.33 11.73 12.00
C ALA A 450 21.04 13.03 11.63
N ARG A 451 20.39 13.89 10.83
CA ARG A 451 20.92 15.20 10.45
C ARG A 451 19.85 16.26 10.48
N SER A 452 20.16 17.47 10.91
CA SER A 452 19.23 18.58 10.84
C SER A 452 18.91 18.93 9.38
N TYR A 453 17.64 19.20 9.09
CA TYR A 453 17.24 19.73 7.79
C TYR A 453 17.79 21.15 7.61
N ASP A 454 18.43 21.41 6.47
CA ASP A 454 18.79 22.79 6.08
C ASP A 454 17.53 23.63 5.82
N VAL A 455 16.52 22.99 5.21
CA VAL A 455 15.18 23.55 4.97
C VAL A 455 14.16 22.55 5.50
N LEU A 456 13.34 22.99 6.46
CA LEU A 456 12.36 22.15 7.14
C LEU A 456 11.36 21.51 6.14
N PRO A 457 10.73 20.38 6.48
CA PRO A 457 9.70 19.77 5.64
C PRO A 457 8.40 20.60 5.55
N HIS A 458 7.59 20.29 4.53
CA HIS A 458 6.23 20.78 4.33
C HIS A 458 6.10 22.31 4.45
N GLY A 459 4.98 22.78 5.01
CA GLY A 459 4.74 24.19 5.27
C GLY A 459 5.75 24.82 6.23
N ALA A 460 6.39 24.04 7.11
CA ALA A 460 7.41 24.58 8.02
C ALA A 460 8.63 25.12 7.24
N GLY A 461 9.08 24.43 6.19
CA GLY A 461 10.14 24.92 5.31
C GLY A 461 9.75 26.15 4.52
N ILE A 462 8.51 26.21 4.04
CA ILE A 462 7.99 27.41 3.35
C ILE A 462 7.99 28.60 4.31
N LEU A 463 7.51 28.42 5.53
CA LEU A 463 7.48 29.47 6.55
C LEU A 463 8.88 29.94 6.93
N GLN A 464 9.81 29.01 7.15
CA GLN A 464 11.23 29.29 7.40
C GLN A 464 11.82 30.16 6.28
N LEU A 465 11.56 29.82 5.02
CA LEU A 465 12.12 30.54 3.87
C LEU A 465 11.42 31.88 3.60
N ILE A 466 10.13 32.03 3.95
CA ILE A 466 9.44 33.32 3.96
C ILE A 466 10.05 34.24 5.02
N GLU A 467 10.32 33.71 6.23
CA GLU A 467 10.96 34.46 7.32
C GLU A 467 12.40 34.87 6.96
N ALA A 468 13.13 34.02 6.24
CA ALA A 468 14.43 34.35 5.66
C ALA A 468 14.37 35.35 4.48
N GLY A 469 13.16 35.73 4.02
CA GLY A 469 12.96 36.63 2.88
C GLY A 469 13.22 36.00 1.50
N ALA A 470 13.52 34.69 1.45
CA ALA A 470 13.86 33.98 0.22
C ALA A 470 12.63 33.55 -0.59
N LEU A 471 11.46 33.40 0.05
CA LEU A 471 10.19 33.13 -0.61
C LEU A 471 9.22 34.31 -0.47
N ARG A 472 8.50 34.61 -1.55
CA ARG A 472 7.42 35.60 -1.57
C ARG A 472 6.16 35.01 -2.21
N GLY A 473 5.01 35.43 -1.73
CA GLY A 473 3.73 35.09 -2.36
C GLY A 473 3.49 35.95 -3.60
N THR A 474 2.73 35.42 -4.56
CA THR A 474 2.24 36.15 -5.72
C THR A 474 0.72 36.30 -5.67
N LYS A 475 0.16 37.29 -6.38
CA LYS A 475 -1.29 37.56 -6.40
C LYS A 475 -2.12 36.37 -6.91
N ASP A 476 -1.55 35.56 -7.79
CA ASP A 476 -2.12 34.33 -8.34
C ASP A 476 -1.80 33.08 -7.49
N ARG A 477 -1.40 33.27 -6.22
CA ARG A 477 -1.19 32.21 -5.21
C ARG A 477 -0.03 31.24 -5.50
N ARG A 478 0.92 31.63 -6.37
CA ARG A 478 2.20 30.94 -6.56
C ARG A 478 3.23 31.43 -5.55
N ILE A 479 4.37 30.75 -5.50
CA ILE A 479 5.48 31.10 -4.61
C ILE A 479 6.69 31.51 -5.45
N LEU A 480 7.10 32.77 -5.36
CA LEU A 480 8.34 33.25 -5.97
C LEU A 480 9.52 32.90 -5.07
N ILE A 481 10.51 32.20 -5.63
CA ILE A 481 11.85 32.03 -5.06
C ILE A 481 12.65 33.26 -5.44
N ALA A 482 12.70 34.22 -4.52
CA ALA A 482 13.30 35.53 -4.73
C ALA A 482 14.82 35.53 -4.49
N GLU A 483 15.32 34.64 -3.64
CA GLU A 483 16.74 34.49 -3.31
C GLU A 483 17.16 33.01 -3.40
N PRO A 484 18.45 32.70 -3.61
CA PRO A 484 18.93 31.33 -3.61
C PRO A 484 18.57 30.57 -2.32
N ILE A 485 17.94 29.41 -2.46
CA ILE A 485 17.66 28.49 -1.36
C ILE A 485 18.45 27.20 -1.57
N ALA A 486 18.90 26.58 -0.48
CA ALA A 486 19.71 25.36 -0.56
C ALA A 486 18.96 24.22 -1.26
N ARG A 487 17.66 24.09 -0.97
CA ARG A 487 16.81 23.01 -1.49
C ARG A 487 15.33 23.30 -1.35
N PHE A 488 14.50 22.56 -2.08
CA PHE A 488 13.06 22.52 -1.83
C PHE A 488 12.74 21.89 -0.47
N PRO A 489 11.71 22.38 0.25
CA PRO A 489 11.16 21.66 1.40
C PRO A 489 10.80 20.22 1.03
N ALA A 490 10.97 19.27 1.94
CA ALA A 490 10.52 17.90 1.71
C ALA A 490 8.99 17.79 1.79
N GLY A 491 8.36 16.86 1.08
CA GLY A 491 6.93 16.59 1.22
C GLY A 491 6.02 17.61 0.54
N MET A 492 6.49 18.20 -0.56
CA MET A 492 5.76 19.20 -1.35
C MET A 492 4.68 18.55 -2.24
N SER A 493 3.79 17.80 -1.58
CA SER A 493 2.72 16.98 -2.16
C SER A 493 1.40 17.18 -1.42
N GLY A 494 0.29 16.73 -2.01
CA GLY A 494 -1.04 16.83 -1.39
C GLY A 494 -1.40 18.26 -1.00
N SER A 495 -1.76 18.48 0.27
CA SER A 495 -2.15 19.81 0.79
C SER A 495 -1.04 20.88 0.71
N PHE A 496 0.24 20.47 0.67
CA PHE A 496 1.38 21.38 0.53
C PHE A 496 1.84 21.55 -0.91
N ARG A 497 1.21 20.89 -1.88
CA ARG A 497 1.53 21.05 -3.30
C ARG A 497 1.42 22.52 -3.71
N THR A 498 2.40 23.01 -4.47
CA THR A 498 2.42 24.38 -4.95
C THR A 498 3.16 24.54 -6.27
N THR A 499 3.16 25.76 -6.81
CA THR A 499 3.93 26.14 -7.99
C THR A 499 4.97 27.16 -7.55
N PHE A 500 6.24 26.80 -7.72
CA PHE A 500 7.37 27.68 -7.51
C PHE A 500 7.69 28.45 -8.79
N LEU A 501 7.93 29.74 -8.67
CA LEU A 501 8.51 30.58 -9.71
C LEU A 501 9.96 30.85 -9.34
N LEU A 502 10.90 30.48 -10.19
CA LEU A 502 12.32 30.73 -10.01
C LEU A 502 12.63 32.17 -10.46
N GLY A 503 13.05 33.02 -9.52
CA GLY A 503 13.37 34.42 -9.81
C GLY A 503 14.55 34.58 -10.78
N GLU A 504 14.65 35.76 -11.38
CA GLU A 504 15.74 36.06 -12.32
C GLU A 504 17.12 35.89 -11.67
N GLY A 505 17.97 35.07 -12.29
CA GLY A 505 19.33 34.79 -11.80
C GLY A 505 19.40 33.88 -10.56
N VAL A 506 18.27 33.39 -10.05
CA VAL A 506 18.24 32.45 -8.92
C VAL A 506 18.55 31.03 -9.42
N PRO A 507 19.53 30.33 -8.85
CA PRO A 507 19.85 28.96 -9.25
C PRO A 507 18.72 28.00 -8.83
N LEU A 508 18.49 26.96 -9.63
CA LEU A 508 17.53 25.92 -9.31
C LEU A 508 17.92 25.23 -7.98
N PRO A 509 17.04 25.20 -6.97
CA PRO A 509 17.32 24.54 -5.70
C PRO A 509 17.57 23.04 -5.85
N ALA A 510 18.36 22.47 -4.93
CA ALA A 510 18.51 21.02 -4.85
C ALA A 510 17.24 20.33 -4.31
N GLY A 511 17.22 19.00 -4.38
CA GLY A 511 16.12 18.18 -3.87
C GLY A 511 14.94 18.04 -4.84
N ASN A 512 13.98 17.20 -4.46
CA ASN A 512 12.83 16.86 -5.29
C ASN A 512 11.59 17.67 -4.83
N PRO A 513 10.98 18.52 -5.68
CA PRO A 513 9.75 19.24 -5.35
C PRO A 513 8.50 18.34 -5.32
N GLN A 514 8.65 17.04 -5.60
CA GLN A 514 7.62 16.00 -5.59
C GLN A 514 6.47 16.34 -6.55
N GLN A 515 5.27 16.58 -6.03
CA GLN A 515 4.11 16.93 -6.86
C GLN A 515 4.03 18.43 -7.17
N SER A 516 4.98 19.22 -6.67
CA SER A 516 5.05 20.65 -6.95
C SER A 516 5.84 20.93 -8.22
N GLU A 517 5.51 22.04 -8.87
CA GLU A 517 6.13 22.47 -10.12
C GLU A 517 7.08 23.63 -9.90
N VAL A 518 8.03 23.80 -10.80
CA VAL A 518 9.00 24.88 -10.82
C VAL A 518 9.02 25.48 -12.21
N TRP A 519 8.73 26.77 -12.29
CA TRP A 519 8.68 27.54 -13.53
C TRP A 519 9.70 28.66 -13.48
N ASP A 520 10.34 28.96 -14.60
CA ASP A 520 11.19 30.13 -14.73
C ASP A 520 10.33 31.39 -14.80
N ALA A 521 10.53 32.33 -13.88
CA ALA A 521 9.68 33.51 -13.76
C ALA A 521 9.85 34.50 -14.93
N VAL A 522 10.98 34.46 -15.65
CA VAL A 522 11.30 35.39 -16.74
C VAL A 522 10.81 34.85 -18.08
N THR A 523 11.11 33.58 -18.35
CA THR A 523 10.80 32.92 -19.62
C THR A 523 9.41 32.28 -19.63
N GLY A 524 8.82 32.06 -18.45
CA GLY A 524 7.55 31.36 -18.32
C GLY A 524 7.64 29.87 -18.69
N ARG A 525 8.86 29.31 -18.80
CA ARG A 525 9.08 27.91 -19.13
C ARG A 525 9.04 27.06 -17.87
N CYS A 526 8.34 25.92 -17.92
CA CYS A 526 8.43 24.94 -16.83
C CYS A 526 9.83 24.30 -16.81
N ILE A 527 10.47 24.30 -15.64
CA ILE A 527 11.83 23.79 -15.44
C ILE A 527 11.78 22.35 -14.92
N LEU A 528 10.92 22.10 -13.93
CA LEU A 528 10.87 20.85 -13.19
C LEU A 528 9.47 20.61 -12.62
N GLY A 529 8.90 19.44 -12.84
CA GLY A 529 7.56 19.08 -12.34
C GLY A 529 6.91 18.06 -13.25
N ALA A 530 5.99 17.24 -12.70
CA ALA A 530 5.31 16.19 -13.46
C ALA A 530 4.39 16.73 -14.58
N LEU A 531 4.02 18.02 -14.52
CA LEU A 531 3.14 18.71 -15.46
C LEU A 531 3.90 19.74 -16.33
N CYS A 532 5.23 19.65 -16.43
CA CYS A 532 5.99 20.51 -17.35
C CYS A 532 5.74 20.08 -18.81
N PRO A 533 5.33 21.01 -19.70
CA PRO A 533 5.20 20.70 -21.13
C PRO A 533 6.56 20.24 -21.70
N GLN A 534 6.57 19.20 -22.52
CA GLN A 534 7.78 18.74 -23.22
C GLN A 534 8.21 19.65 -24.36
#